data_AF-A0A2K9NQV9-F1
#
_entry.id   AF-A0A2K9NQV9-F1
#
_cell.length_a   1.000
_cell.length_b   1.000
_cell.length_c   1.000
_cell.angle_alpha   90.00
_cell.angle_beta   90.00
_cell.angle_gamma   90.00
#
_symmetry.space_group_name_H-M   'P 1'
#
loop_
_entity.id
_entity.type
_entity.pdbx_description
1 polymer ?
#
loop_
_entity_poly.entity_id
_entity_poly.type
_entity_poly.pdbx_seq_one_letter_code
_entity_poly.pdbx_strand_id
1 'polypeptide(L)'
;MISTARTLLVMVMMLVMSIAHAETSKTINFENQREEIFDLENWLKETRYKTETVDSTCYRSEAYTEYVCRDVTRYRQQCETIPGHQECRTVYDRVCRTENRYENECRTVPGEQQCRVVVRYRQECTTSGGGQQCHTIPGEVQCRVVNGENRCTKIPPREVCESRPGQQQCRQVPYEERECSAGPSRQECRQVNRPHEVCENRSRQQCDWVPAEQVCRQVPYTENVCGNETLYRQVPYACKKDVQVPYEVTLKTHQANVQVLFDAKGADLASQYTVNLSTKGDLEILGKEIAGSKAVAFVKRDVKNEAQADLNSIKAVYKVALYNKADLFSVNEKGISNVDLGKRSLSFVVNGKFDQARSTLQVKIAKKDDVKFEKTLKPSQFKTKFDGAVTRVDIDLESLGAPKLGGLFTKKHQVTLKLKMDYSDVGDVLLPKLGELAVGTSVEAEAD
;
A
#
# COMPACT_ATOMS: atom_id res chain seq x y z
N MET A 1 -0.24 -69.82 23.08
CA MET A 1 0.29 -68.53 23.54
C MET A 1 0.92 -67.75 22.38
N ILE A 2 0.13 -67.30 21.39
CA ILE A 2 0.57 -66.37 20.33
C ILE A 2 -0.69 -65.63 19.87
N SER A 3 -1.11 -64.56 20.56
CA SER A 3 -2.30 -63.78 20.12
C SER A 3 -2.35 -62.34 20.65
N THR A 4 -1.61 -62.00 21.69
CA THR A 4 -1.69 -60.66 22.31
C THR A 4 -0.71 -59.63 21.73
N ALA A 5 0.31 -60.05 20.97
CA ALA A 5 1.31 -59.14 20.41
C ALA A 5 0.84 -58.39 19.15
N ARG A 6 -0.16 -58.91 18.40
CA ARG A 6 -0.67 -58.26 17.19
C ARG A 6 -1.67 -57.14 17.46
N THR A 7 -2.40 -57.19 18.57
CA THR A 7 -3.37 -56.16 18.97
C THR A 7 -2.70 -54.90 19.52
N LEU A 8 -1.53 -55.03 20.14
CA LEU A 8 -0.79 -53.87 20.67
C LEU A 8 -0.19 -53.00 19.55
N LEU A 9 0.23 -53.61 18.43
CA LEU A 9 0.83 -52.86 17.30
C LEU A 9 -0.21 -51.99 16.56
N VAL A 10 -1.47 -52.44 16.48
CA VAL A 10 -2.56 -51.67 15.82
C VAL A 10 -3.00 -50.48 16.69
N MET A 11 -2.94 -50.61 18.03
CA MET A 11 -3.28 -49.52 18.94
C MET A 11 -2.19 -48.44 19.02
N VAL A 12 -0.90 -48.81 18.89
CA VAL A 12 0.22 -47.86 18.83
C VAL A 12 0.27 -47.13 17.47
N MET A 13 -0.21 -47.75 16.39
CA MET A 13 -0.27 -47.11 15.07
C MET A 13 -1.43 -46.10 14.91
N MET A 14 -2.50 -46.21 15.71
CA MET A 14 -3.55 -45.15 15.81
C MET A 14 -3.16 -44.00 16.73
N LEU A 15 -2.08 -44.13 17.52
CA LEU A 15 -1.53 -43.07 18.35
C LEU A 15 -0.44 -42.25 17.65
N VAL A 16 -0.21 -42.49 16.35
CA VAL A 16 0.56 -41.58 15.50
C VAL A 16 -0.31 -40.37 15.19
N MET A 17 -0.37 -39.51 16.20
CA MET A 17 -0.37 -38.06 16.10
C MET A 17 -1.01 -37.50 14.84
N SER A 18 -2.33 -37.30 14.93
CA SER A 18 -2.96 -36.12 14.33
C SER A 18 -2.31 -34.89 14.97
N ILE A 19 -1.13 -34.51 14.47
CA ILE A 19 -0.60 -33.18 14.62
C ILE A 19 -1.65 -32.30 13.95
N ALA A 20 -2.57 -31.74 14.73
CA ALA A 20 -3.51 -30.74 14.24
C ALA A 20 -2.65 -29.62 13.65
N HIS A 21 -2.54 -29.60 12.33
CA HIS A 21 -1.85 -28.51 11.65
C HIS A 21 -2.70 -27.28 11.94
N ALA A 22 -2.11 -26.29 12.61
CA ALA A 22 -2.71 -24.99 12.78
C ALA A 22 -3.08 -24.45 11.39
N GLU A 23 -4.38 -24.47 11.07
CA GLU A 23 -4.89 -23.90 9.83
C GLU A 23 -4.86 -22.36 10.01
N THR A 24 -4.14 -21.66 9.13
CA THR A 24 -4.14 -20.18 9.11
C THR A 24 -5.37 -19.63 8.38
N SER A 25 -6.09 -20.49 7.66
CA SER A 25 -7.28 -20.16 6.90
C SER A 25 -8.24 -21.34 6.84
N LYS A 26 -9.55 -21.07 6.84
CA LYS A 26 -10.60 -22.07 6.59
C LYS A 26 -11.48 -21.67 5.42
N THR A 27 -11.72 -22.61 4.52
CA THR A 27 -12.74 -22.46 3.46
C THR A 27 -14.02 -23.17 3.87
N ILE A 28 -15.15 -22.48 3.76
CA ILE A 28 -16.49 -22.92 4.15
C ILE A 28 -17.36 -22.90 2.91
N ASN A 29 -17.98 -24.03 2.59
CA ASN A 29 -19.03 -24.10 1.58
C ASN A 29 -20.36 -24.04 2.31
N PHE A 30 -21.21 -23.06 1.95
CA PHE A 30 -22.56 -23.01 2.47
C PHE A 30 -23.45 -23.99 1.71
N GLU A 31 -23.95 -24.99 2.43
CA GLU A 31 -24.80 -26.10 2.01
C GLU A 31 -26.08 -26.15 2.89
N ASN A 32 -26.63 -24.98 3.25
CA ASN A 32 -27.78 -24.81 4.15
C ASN A 32 -27.53 -25.14 5.64
N GLN A 33 -26.27 -25.18 6.09
CA GLN A 33 -25.96 -25.26 7.51
C GLN A 33 -26.30 -23.94 8.24
N ARG A 34 -26.61 -24.01 9.54
CA ARG A 34 -26.94 -22.84 10.36
C ARG A 34 -25.71 -22.13 10.91
N GLU A 35 -24.69 -22.91 11.23
CA GLU A 35 -23.44 -22.38 11.78
C GLU A 35 -22.25 -23.26 11.41
N GLU A 36 -21.07 -22.68 11.48
CA GLU A 36 -19.78 -23.33 11.36
C GLU A 36 -18.86 -22.80 12.47
N ILE A 37 -18.16 -23.68 13.19
CA ILE A 37 -17.22 -23.31 14.26
C ILE A 37 -15.88 -23.98 13.97
N PHE A 38 -14.80 -23.21 14.01
CA PHE A 38 -13.45 -23.70 13.81
C PHE A 38 -12.42 -22.81 14.51
N ASP A 39 -11.23 -23.35 14.71
CA ASP A 39 -10.09 -22.63 15.26
C ASP A 39 -9.08 -22.33 14.15
N LEU A 40 -8.51 -21.14 14.16
CA LEU A 40 -7.38 -20.75 13.33
C LEU A 40 -6.19 -20.42 14.23
N GLU A 41 -4.99 -20.74 13.78
CA GLU A 41 -3.77 -20.35 14.47
C GLU A 41 -2.73 -19.81 13.48
N ASN A 42 -2.07 -18.71 13.84
CA ASN A 42 -1.00 -18.12 13.06
C ASN A 42 0.07 -17.53 13.99
N TRP A 43 1.32 -17.46 13.52
CA TRP A 43 2.47 -17.03 14.32
C TRP A 43 3.14 -15.82 13.69
N LEU A 44 3.39 -14.79 14.49
CA LEU A 44 4.32 -13.73 14.15
C LEU A 44 5.74 -14.23 14.41
N LYS A 45 6.46 -14.53 13.34
CA LYS A 45 7.86 -14.96 13.40
C LYS A 45 8.81 -13.83 13.02
N GLU A 46 9.96 -13.79 13.69
CA GLU A 46 11.08 -12.92 13.37
C GLU A 46 12.34 -13.77 13.15
N THR A 47 13.06 -13.50 12.06
CA THR A 47 14.38 -14.10 11.84
C THR A 47 15.41 -13.34 12.67
N ARG A 48 16.03 -14.03 13.62
CA ARG A 48 17.16 -13.53 14.40
C ARG A 48 18.43 -14.25 13.99
N TYR A 49 19.58 -13.69 14.33
CA TYR A 49 20.89 -14.27 14.02
C TYR A 49 21.62 -14.58 15.32
N LYS A 50 22.16 -15.80 15.41
CA LYS A 50 23.12 -16.16 16.47
C LYS A 50 24.50 -16.34 15.85
N THR A 51 25.51 -15.96 16.61
CA THR A 51 26.90 -16.18 16.23
C THR A 51 27.28 -17.60 16.63
N GLU A 52 27.66 -18.41 15.66
CA GLU A 52 28.23 -19.73 15.91
C GLU A 52 29.68 -19.75 15.43
N THR A 53 30.56 -20.29 16.26
CA THR A 53 31.96 -20.46 15.91
C THR A 53 32.12 -21.80 15.20
N VAL A 54 32.44 -21.75 13.90
CA VAL A 54 32.66 -22.94 13.07
C VAL A 54 34.14 -23.11 12.76
N ASP A 55 34.59 -24.35 12.66
CA ASP A 55 35.93 -24.65 12.19
C ASP A 55 36.06 -24.26 10.72
N SER A 56 37.15 -23.59 10.38
CA SER A 56 37.43 -23.07 9.04
C SER A 56 38.93 -23.16 8.73
N THR A 57 39.28 -22.84 7.48
CA THR A 57 40.67 -22.78 7.03
C THR A 57 41.04 -21.34 6.77
N CYS A 58 41.97 -20.82 7.57
CA CYS A 58 42.54 -19.49 7.38
C CYS A 58 43.89 -19.59 6.67
N TYR A 59 44.35 -18.47 6.12
CA TYR A 59 45.64 -18.40 5.44
C TYR A 59 46.54 -17.38 6.15
N ARG A 60 47.79 -17.77 6.39
CA ARG A 60 48.83 -16.87 6.86
C ARG A 60 49.94 -16.78 5.82
N SER A 61 50.56 -15.60 5.73
CA SER A 61 51.72 -15.39 4.85
C SER A 61 52.98 -15.89 5.54
N GLU A 62 53.61 -16.92 5.00
CA GLU A 62 54.93 -17.38 5.44
C GLU A 62 55.99 -16.91 4.46
N ALA A 63 57.01 -16.23 4.98
CA ALA A 63 58.15 -15.79 4.21
C ALA A 63 59.04 -16.99 3.86
N TYR A 64 59.49 -17.07 2.62
CA TYR A 64 60.52 -18.01 2.18
C TYR A 64 61.50 -17.29 1.25
N THR A 65 62.75 -17.76 1.22
CA THR A 65 63.79 -17.20 0.35
C THR A 65 63.92 -18.05 -0.89
N GLU A 66 63.84 -17.43 -2.06
CA GLU A 66 64.07 -18.08 -3.35
C GLU A 66 65.17 -17.33 -4.09
N TYR A 67 66.06 -18.07 -4.74
CA TYR A 67 67.12 -17.49 -5.57
C TYR A 67 66.54 -17.20 -6.95
N VAL A 68 66.24 -15.93 -7.22
CA VAL A 68 65.62 -15.50 -8.46
C VAL A 68 66.64 -14.72 -9.28
N CYS A 69 66.79 -15.12 -10.55
CA CYS A 69 67.58 -14.40 -11.54
C CYS A 69 66.65 -13.60 -12.42
N ARG A 70 66.88 -12.29 -12.55
CA ARG A 70 66.11 -11.42 -13.43
C ARG A 70 67.06 -10.66 -14.35
N ASP A 71 66.63 -10.52 -15.60
CA ASP A 71 67.32 -9.71 -16.58
C ASP A 71 67.05 -8.22 -16.29
N VAL A 72 68.09 -7.49 -15.88
CA VAL A 72 68.02 -6.07 -15.58
C VAL A 72 68.68 -5.28 -16.69
N THR A 73 67.96 -4.35 -17.31
CA THR A 73 68.55 -3.46 -18.32
C THR A 73 69.38 -2.37 -17.64
N ARG A 74 70.68 -2.32 -17.95
CA ARG A 74 71.60 -1.23 -17.58
C ARG A 74 72.01 -0.46 -18.83
N TYR A 75 72.61 0.72 -18.65
CA TYR A 75 72.99 1.58 -19.76
C TYR A 75 74.48 1.89 -19.71
N ARG A 76 75.14 1.85 -20.87
CA ARG A 76 76.53 2.31 -21.02
C ARG A 76 76.60 3.48 -21.99
N GLN A 77 77.44 4.46 -21.68
CA GLN A 77 77.63 5.63 -22.53
C GLN A 77 78.58 5.30 -23.68
N GLN A 78 78.12 5.48 -24.92
CA GLN A 78 78.95 5.41 -26.12
C GLN A 78 78.91 6.75 -26.83
N CYS A 79 80.08 7.30 -27.14
CA CYS A 79 80.22 8.61 -27.76
C CYS A 79 80.79 8.49 -29.16
N GLU A 80 80.17 9.17 -30.12
CA GLU A 80 80.64 9.28 -31.50
C GLU A 80 80.71 10.77 -31.87
N THR A 81 81.73 11.16 -32.64
CA THR A 81 81.90 12.55 -33.08
C THR A 81 81.19 12.74 -34.41
N ILE A 82 80.21 13.64 -34.46
CA ILE A 82 79.49 13.96 -35.68
C ILE A 82 80.19 15.17 -36.32
N PRO A 83 80.67 15.07 -37.57
CA PRO A 83 81.32 16.19 -38.25
C PRO A 83 80.33 17.33 -38.51
N GLY A 84 80.83 18.56 -38.51
CA GLY A 84 80.02 19.76 -38.70
C GLY A 84 79.35 19.78 -40.06
N HIS A 85 78.11 20.28 -40.11
CA HIS A 85 77.30 20.33 -41.33
C HIS A 85 76.43 21.60 -41.35
N GLN A 86 75.97 21.96 -42.55
CA GLN A 86 75.11 23.11 -42.73
C GLN A 86 73.67 22.68 -42.51
N GLU A 87 73.00 23.27 -41.51
CA GLU A 87 71.62 22.96 -41.20
C GLU A 87 70.72 24.09 -41.72
N CYS A 88 69.98 23.77 -42.78
CA CYS A 88 69.00 24.67 -43.38
C CYS A 88 67.62 24.41 -42.81
N ARG A 89 67.02 25.40 -42.17
CA ARG A 89 65.63 25.34 -41.71
C ARG A 89 64.78 26.37 -42.42
N THR A 90 63.53 26.01 -42.65
CA THR A 90 62.54 26.93 -43.22
C THR A 90 61.92 27.71 -42.06
N VAL A 91 62.16 29.02 -42.01
CA VAL A 91 61.60 29.93 -41.01
C VAL A 91 60.38 30.60 -41.62
N TYR A 92 59.30 30.70 -40.85
CA TYR A 92 58.03 31.26 -41.31
C TYR A 92 57.76 32.59 -40.61
N ASP A 93 57.68 33.67 -41.39
CA ASP A 93 57.36 35.00 -40.89
C ASP A 93 55.83 35.21 -41.01
N ARG A 94 55.18 35.57 -39.90
CA ARG A 94 53.71 35.68 -39.78
C ARG A 94 53.24 37.07 -40.19
N VAL A 95 52.43 37.17 -41.24
CA VAL A 95 51.86 38.43 -41.72
C VAL A 95 50.35 38.42 -41.51
N CYS A 96 49.83 39.38 -40.75
CA CYS A 96 48.44 39.44 -40.29
C CYS A 96 47.63 40.55 -40.97
N ARG A 97 46.34 40.30 -41.21
CA ARG A 97 45.35 41.32 -41.58
C ARG A 97 44.02 41.09 -40.87
N THR A 98 43.29 42.16 -40.55
CA THR A 98 42.03 42.07 -39.80
C THR A 98 40.81 41.96 -40.72
N GLU A 99 39.96 40.96 -40.48
CA GLU A 99 38.70 40.73 -41.18
C GLU A 99 37.53 40.68 -40.19
N ASN A 100 36.35 41.20 -40.56
CA ASN A 100 35.18 41.25 -39.69
C ASN A 100 34.27 40.03 -39.90
N ARG A 101 33.90 39.32 -38.82
CA ARG A 101 32.98 38.18 -38.86
C ARG A 101 31.81 38.40 -37.90
N TYR A 102 30.61 38.01 -38.34
CA TYR A 102 29.38 38.13 -37.55
C TYR A 102 29.08 36.81 -36.84
N GLU A 103 29.06 36.83 -35.52
CA GLU A 103 28.76 35.67 -34.66
C GLU A 103 27.45 35.89 -33.90
N ASN A 104 26.68 34.81 -33.66
CA ASN A 104 25.43 34.88 -32.89
C ASN A 104 25.71 34.59 -31.42
N GLU A 105 25.53 35.57 -30.55
CA GLU A 105 25.56 35.38 -29.10
C GLU A 105 24.15 35.14 -28.59
N CYS A 106 23.94 33.98 -27.98
CA CYS A 106 22.67 33.57 -27.39
C CYS A 106 22.76 33.55 -25.86
N ARG A 107 21.79 34.16 -25.18
CA ARG A 107 21.64 34.05 -23.73
C ARG A 107 20.30 33.42 -23.37
N THR A 108 20.30 32.60 -22.32
CA THR A 108 19.08 31.95 -21.82
C THR A 108 18.45 32.82 -20.76
N VAL A 109 17.21 33.25 -20.98
CA VAL A 109 16.43 34.04 -20.03
C VAL A 109 15.54 33.10 -19.21
N PRO A 110 15.60 33.13 -17.86
CA PRO A 110 14.73 32.31 -17.01
C PRO A 110 13.25 32.64 -17.25
N GLY A 111 12.40 31.61 -17.31
CA GLY A 111 10.94 31.79 -17.45
C GLY A 111 10.33 32.43 -16.19
N GLU A 112 9.27 33.21 -16.37
CA GLU A 112 8.57 33.87 -15.27
C GLU A 112 7.95 32.85 -14.30
N GLN A 113 8.09 33.13 -13.00
CA GLN A 113 7.60 32.27 -11.93
C GLN A 113 6.14 32.64 -11.62
N GLN A 114 5.21 31.72 -11.88
CA GLN A 114 3.80 31.92 -11.57
C GLN A 114 3.51 31.33 -10.19
N CYS A 115 3.17 32.21 -9.24
CA CYS A 115 2.83 31.82 -7.88
C CYS A 115 1.32 31.96 -7.65
N ARG A 116 0.68 30.91 -7.13
CA ARG A 116 -0.69 30.96 -6.62
C ARG A 116 -0.73 30.68 -5.12
N VAL A 117 -1.63 31.33 -4.41
CA VAL A 117 -1.87 31.09 -2.97
C VAL A 117 -2.94 30.01 -2.85
N VAL A 118 -2.62 28.93 -2.14
CA VAL A 118 -3.53 27.82 -1.88
C VAL A 118 -3.85 27.79 -0.39
N VAL A 119 -5.15 27.81 -0.06
CA VAL A 119 -5.62 27.71 1.34
C VAL A 119 -5.71 26.23 1.71
N ARG A 120 -4.95 25.81 2.72
CA ARG A 120 -4.94 24.44 3.26
C ARG A 120 -5.35 24.46 4.73
N TYR A 121 -5.84 23.34 5.24
CA TYR A 121 -6.29 23.23 6.64
C TYR A 121 -5.33 22.32 7.41
N ARG A 122 -4.80 22.81 8.54
CA ARG A 122 -4.11 21.96 9.51
C ARG A 122 -5.00 21.73 10.71
N GLN A 123 -4.96 20.52 11.26
CA GLN A 123 -5.72 20.16 12.43
C GLN A 123 -4.88 20.45 13.68
N GLU A 124 -5.30 21.44 14.47
CA GLU A 124 -4.71 21.75 15.77
C GLU A 124 -5.57 21.10 16.85
N CYS A 125 -4.97 20.23 17.64
CA CYS A 125 -5.63 19.56 18.74
C CYS A 125 -5.06 20.02 20.07
N THR A 126 -5.95 20.41 20.99
CA THR A 126 -5.60 20.67 22.39
C THR A 126 -6.25 19.62 23.26
N THR A 127 -5.45 19.00 24.13
CA THR A 127 -5.94 18.01 25.09
C THR A 127 -6.21 18.74 26.40
N SER A 128 -7.48 18.89 26.78
CA SER A 128 -7.85 19.48 28.08
C SER A 128 -8.24 18.37 29.05
N GLY A 129 -7.66 18.43 30.26
CA GLY A 129 -8.10 17.62 31.40
C GLY A 129 -7.66 16.17 31.35
N GLY A 130 -6.38 15.92 31.62
CA GLY A 130 -5.89 14.61 32.09
C GLY A 130 -5.38 14.78 33.52
N GLY A 131 -5.88 14.00 34.46
CA GLY A 131 -5.45 14.02 35.86
C GLY A 131 -5.63 12.66 36.50
N GLN A 132 -4.68 12.29 37.37
CA GLN A 132 -4.81 11.14 38.25
C GLN A 132 -5.64 11.54 39.45
N GLN A 133 -6.79 10.89 39.65
CA GLN A 133 -7.55 11.03 40.89
C GLN A 133 -7.23 9.82 41.77
N CYS A 134 -6.43 10.06 42.81
CA CYS A 134 -6.06 9.05 43.79
C CYS A 134 -7.03 9.07 44.97
N HIS A 135 -7.44 7.89 45.43
CA HIS A 135 -8.14 7.74 46.69
C HIS A 135 -7.52 6.58 47.49
N THR A 136 -7.45 6.75 48.80
CA THR A 136 -6.86 5.76 49.71
C THR A 136 -7.94 4.80 50.19
N ILE A 137 -7.72 3.51 49.96
CA ILE A 137 -8.60 2.45 50.49
C ILE A 137 -8.10 2.10 51.90
N PRO A 138 -8.95 2.18 52.94
CA PRO A 138 -8.58 1.79 54.30
C PRO A 138 -8.17 0.32 54.36
N GLY A 139 -7.16 0.01 55.18
CA GLY A 139 -6.70 -1.35 55.35
C GLY A 139 -7.73 -2.22 56.09
N GLU A 140 -7.87 -3.48 55.66
CA GLU A 140 -8.78 -4.45 56.28
C GLU A 140 -8.00 -5.58 56.96
N VAL A 141 -8.62 -6.18 57.99
CA VAL A 141 -8.05 -7.33 58.69
C VAL A 141 -8.69 -8.60 58.17
N GLN A 142 -7.93 -9.39 57.44
CA GLN A 142 -8.42 -10.64 56.90
C GLN A 142 -8.01 -11.78 57.84
N CYS A 143 -9.00 -12.43 58.44
CA CYS A 143 -8.78 -13.57 59.32
C CYS A 143 -9.11 -14.86 58.59
N ARG A 144 -8.20 -15.83 58.66
CA ARG A 144 -8.44 -17.19 58.16
C ARG A 144 -8.15 -18.20 59.27
N VAL A 145 -9.07 -19.15 59.44
CA VAL A 145 -8.90 -20.25 60.39
C VAL A 145 -8.04 -21.31 59.74
N VAL A 146 -6.88 -21.60 60.33
CA VAL A 146 -5.98 -22.68 59.89
C VAL A 146 -5.74 -23.56 61.10
N ASN A 147 -6.13 -24.83 61.02
CA ASN A 147 -6.00 -25.82 62.10
C ASN A 147 -6.63 -25.40 63.44
N GLY A 148 -7.79 -24.73 63.39
CA GLY A 148 -8.53 -24.33 64.60
C GLY A 148 -8.05 -23.03 65.26
N GLU A 149 -6.96 -22.42 64.79
CA GLU A 149 -6.52 -21.09 65.24
C GLU A 149 -6.84 -20.00 64.20
N ASN A 150 -7.37 -18.87 64.69
CA ASN A 150 -7.64 -17.68 63.88
C ASN A 150 -6.34 -16.91 63.65
N ARG A 151 -5.72 -17.06 62.48
CA ARG A 151 -4.65 -16.15 62.05
C ARG A 151 -5.24 -15.00 61.27
N CYS A 152 -5.12 -13.81 61.84
CA CYS A 152 -5.52 -12.56 61.23
C CYS A 152 -4.30 -11.83 60.69
N THR A 153 -4.38 -11.39 59.43
CA THR A 153 -3.34 -10.57 58.81
C THR A 153 -3.92 -9.19 58.52
N LYS A 154 -3.24 -8.15 58.99
CA LYS A 154 -3.62 -6.76 58.78
C LYS A 154 -3.07 -6.32 57.42
N ILE A 155 -3.96 -6.01 56.47
CA ILE A 155 -3.55 -5.49 55.17
C ILE A 155 -3.44 -3.96 55.33
N PRO A 156 -2.28 -3.35 55.06
CA PRO A 156 -2.13 -1.89 55.15
C PRO A 156 -2.99 -1.17 54.10
N PRO A 157 -3.43 0.07 54.36
CA PRO A 157 -4.15 0.86 53.37
C PRO A 157 -3.31 1.04 52.11
N ARG A 158 -3.96 1.02 50.95
CA ARG A 158 -3.32 1.21 49.64
C ARG A 158 -4.01 2.32 48.87
N GLU A 159 -3.22 3.14 48.21
CA GLU A 159 -3.71 4.22 47.36
C GLU A 159 -3.94 3.69 45.94
N VAL A 160 -5.14 3.92 45.42
CA VAL A 160 -5.50 3.52 44.06
C VAL A 160 -5.76 4.79 43.26
N CYS A 161 -4.96 4.99 42.21
CA CYS A 161 -5.07 6.13 41.32
C CYS A 161 -5.71 5.69 40.00
N GLU A 162 -6.82 6.30 39.64
CA GLU A 162 -7.47 6.08 38.35
C GLU A 162 -7.09 7.21 37.38
N SER A 163 -6.63 6.84 36.18
CA SER A 163 -6.22 7.80 35.15
C SER A 163 -7.39 8.06 34.22
N ARG A 164 -7.97 9.26 34.26
CA ARG A 164 -9.00 9.66 33.28
C ARG A 164 -8.32 10.11 31.97
N PRO A 165 -8.66 9.49 30.82
CA PRO A 165 -8.15 9.95 29.54
C PRO A 165 -8.72 11.35 29.23
N GLY A 166 -7.84 12.28 28.89
CA GLY A 166 -8.26 13.62 28.51
C GLY A 166 -9.01 13.62 27.19
N GLN A 167 -9.97 14.53 27.06
CA GLN A 167 -10.69 14.73 25.81
C GLN A 167 -9.85 15.62 24.89
N GLN A 168 -9.56 15.11 23.70
CA GLN A 168 -8.84 15.84 22.66
C GLN A 168 -9.86 16.59 21.81
N GLN A 169 -9.89 17.92 21.91
CA GLN A 169 -10.66 18.77 21.01
C GLN A 169 -9.75 19.24 19.89
N CYS A 170 -10.11 18.89 18.65
CA CYS A 170 -9.39 19.31 17.46
C CYS A 170 -10.20 20.32 16.67
N ARG A 171 -9.56 21.41 16.24
CA ARG A 171 -10.14 22.38 15.29
C ARG A 171 -9.28 22.45 14.04
N GLN A 172 -9.91 22.65 12.89
CA GLN A 172 -9.19 22.91 11.64
C GLN A 172 -8.89 24.41 11.54
N VAL A 173 -7.62 24.75 11.38
CA VAL A 173 -7.14 26.12 11.21
C VAL A 173 -6.64 26.27 9.77
N PRO A 174 -7.21 27.19 8.97
CA PRO A 174 -6.72 27.45 7.62
C PRO A 174 -5.36 28.17 7.69
N TYR A 175 -4.45 27.81 6.80
CA TYR A 175 -3.21 28.52 6.54
C TYR A 175 -2.97 28.63 5.03
N GLU A 176 -2.30 29.70 4.63
CA GLU A 176 -2.00 30.00 3.24
C GLU A 176 -0.61 29.47 2.87
N GLU A 177 -0.54 28.66 1.83
CA GLU A 177 0.71 28.14 1.27
C GLU A 177 0.89 28.68 -0.15
N ARG A 178 2.07 29.24 -0.46
CA ARG A 178 2.36 29.80 -1.79
C ARG A 178 3.04 28.76 -2.65
N GLU A 179 2.31 28.21 -3.62
CA GLU A 179 2.85 27.29 -4.61
C GLU A 179 3.33 28.08 -5.83
N CYS A 180 4.63 28.01 -6.11
CA CYS A 180 5.23 28.67 -7.27
C CYS A 180 5.76 27.63 -8.25
N SER A 181 5.34 27.68 -9.51
CA SER A 181 5.90 26.87 -10.60
C SER A 181 6.73 27.77 -11.53
N ALA A 182 7.91 27.31 -11.90
CA ALA A 182 8.78 28.01 -12.85
C ALA A 182 8.43 27.59 -14.28
N GLY A 183 8.12 28.56 -15.14
CA GLY A 183 7.91 28.32 -16.57
C GLY A 183 9.20 27.91 -17.30
N PRO A 184 9.11 27.28 -18.49
CA PRO A 184 10.28 26.89 -19.27
C PRO A 184 11.08 28.12 -19.74
N SER A 185 12.40 28.05 -19.64
CA SER A 185 13.33 29.12 -20.06
C SER A 185 13.35 29.27 -21.59
N ARG A 186 13.49 30.51 -22.07
CA ARG A 186 13.59 30.84 -23.52
C ARG A 186 14.99 31.37 -23.84
N GLN A 187 15.53 30.99 -24.99
CA GLN A 187 16.83 31.45 -25.46
C GLN A 187 16.66 32.61 -26.46
N GLU A 188 17.33 33.73 -26.21
CA GLU A 188 17.34 34.91 -27.08
C GLU A 188 18.74 35.09 -27.67
N CYS A 189 18.82 35.20 -29.00
CA CYS A 189 20.08 35.34 -29.73
C CYS A 189 20.16 36.70 -30.43
N ARG A 190 21.32 37.34 -30.38
CA ARG A 190 21.64 38.54 -31.16
C ARG A 190 22.97 38.36 -31.89
N GLN A 191 23.01 38.84 -33.13
CA GLN A 191 24.22 38.79 -33.95
C GLN A 191 25.13 39.99 -33.64
N VAL A 192 26.41 39.73 -33.38
CA VAL A 192 27.41 40.73 -33.00
C VAL A 192 28.61 40.62 -33.95
N ASN A 193 29.07 41.76 -34.46
CA ASN A 193 30.23 41.83 -35.35
C ASN A 193 31.51 41.91 -34.53
N ARG A 194 32.45 40.98 -34.73
CA ARG A 194 33.76 41.01 -34.07
C ARG A 194 34.88 41.01 -35.13
N PRO A 195 35.89 41.90 -35.01
CA PRO A 195 37.07 41.85 -35.85
C PRO A 195 37.97 40.68 -35.42
N HIS A 196 38.37 39.85 -36.38
CA HIS A 196 39.32 38.76 -36.19
C HIS A 196 40.57 39.02 -37.03
N GLU A 197 41.74 38.79 -36.45
CA GLU A 197 43.02 38.93 -37.16
C GLU A 197 43.40 37.60 -37.81
N VAL A 198 43.38 37.56 -39.14
CA VAL A 198 43.75 36.39 -39.92
C VAL A 198 45.18 36.57 -40.40
N CYS A 199 46.07 35.68 -39.98
CA CYS A 199 47.48 35.73 -40.30
C CYS A 199 47.89 34.53 -41.15
N GLU A 200 48.68 34.79 -42.17
CA GLU A 200 49.32 33.75 -42.98
C GLU A 200 50.84 33.78 -42.80
N ASN A 201 51.42 32.58 -42.75
CA ASN A 201 52.85 32.38 -42.53
C ASN A 201 53.56 32.25 -43.88
N ARG A 202 54.47 33.18 -44.22
CA ARG A 202 55.30 33.08 -45.41
C ARG A 202 56.67 32.52 -45.07
N SER A 203 57.11 31.52 -45.83
CA SER A 203 58.30 30.76 -45.54
C SER A 203 59.54 31.30 -46.27
N ARG A 204 60.69 31.31 -45.59
CA ARG A 204 62.00 31.53 -46.21
C ARG A 204 63.03 30.58 -45.61
N GLN A 205 63.97 30.12 -46.43
CA GLN A 205 65.05 29.24 -45.97
C GLN A 205 66.18 30.06 -45.34
N GLN A 206 66.56 29.66 -44.13
CA GLN A 206 67.74 30.17 -43.44
C GLN A 206 68.64 28.98 -43.09
N CYS A 207 69.91 29.09 -43.49
CA CYS A 207 70.91 28.05 -43.25
C CYS A 207 72.00 28.57 -42.34
N ASP A 208 72.23 27.87 -41.24
CA ASP A 208 73.29 28.16 -40.29
C ASP A 208 74.28 26.98 -40.27
N TRP A 209 75.59 27.25 -40.13
CA TRP A 209 76.60 26.20 -40.06
C TRP A 209 76.78 25.71 -38.63
N VAL A 210 76.59 24.41 -38.40
CA VAL A 210 76.74 23.79 -37.08
C VAL A 210 78.10 23.09 -37.00
N PRO A 211 78.98 23.44 -36.05
CA PRO A 211 80.29 22.82 -35.90
C PRO A 211 80.19 21.36 -35.42
N ALA A 212 81.27 20.60 -35.58
CA ALA A 212 81.32 19.21 -35.15
C ALA A 212 81.14 19.10 -33.62
N GLU A 213 80.34 18.15 -33.17
CA GLU A 213 80.08 17.90 -31.74
C GLU A 213 80.20 16.40 -31.43
N GLN A 214 80.67 16.09 -30.22
CA GLN A 214 80.75 14.73 -29.72
C GLN A 214 79.44 14.38 -29.02
N VAL A 215 78.65 13.51 -29.65
CA VAL A 215 77.35 13.09 -29.12
C VAL A 215 77.49 11.75 -28.42
N CYS A 216 77.19 11.73 -27.13
CA CYS A 216 77.16 10.52 -26.32
C CYS A 216 75.73 10.00 -26.15
N ARG A 217 75.47 8.75 -26.55
CA ARG A 217 74.20 8.05 -26.32
C ARG A 217 74.36 6.94 -25.29
N GLN A 218 73.35 6.80 -24.44
CA GLN A 218 73.24 5.68 -23.50
C GLN A 218 72.66 4.47 -24.23
N VAL A 219 73.45 3.42 -24.42
CA VAL A 219 73.03 2.20 -25.09
C VAL A 219 72.64 1.17 -24.02
N PRO A 220 71.39 0.67 -24.01
CA PRO A 220 70.96 -0.35 -23.07
C PRO A 220 71.68 -1.69 -23.34
N TYR A 221 72.07 -2.37 -22.28
CA TYR A 221 72.49 -3.76 -22.31
C TYR A 221 71.84 -4.51 -21.15
N THR A 222 71.59 -5.81 -21.33
CA THR A 222 70.90 -6.64 -20.33
C THR A 222 71.95 -7.37 -19.49
N GLU A 223 71.84 -7.24 -18.16
CA GLU A 223 72.68 -7.96 -17.20
C GLU A 223 71.78 -8.87 -16.37
N ASN A 224 72.09 -10.16 -16.34
CA ASN A 224 71.35 -11.12 -15.53
C ASN A 224 71.82 -10.99 -14.08
N VAL A 225 70.99 -10.41 -13.23
CA VAL A 225 71.30 -10.20 -11.81
C VAL A 225 70.49 -11.21 -11.01
N CYS A 226 71.20 -12.06 -10.27
CA CYS A 226 70.59 -13.04 -9.38
C CYS A 226 70.74 -12.60 -7.93
N GLY A 227 69.68 -12.80 -7.15
CA GLY A 227 69.68 -12.50 -5.72
C GLY A 227 68.67 -13.37 -4.97
N ASN A 228 68.90 -13.51 -3.66
CA ASN A 228 67.89 -14.09 -2.77
C ASN A 228 66.77 -13.07 -2.58
N GLU A 229 65.57 -13.40 -3.03
CA GLU A 229 64.39 -12.59 -2.80
C GLU A 229 63.53 -13.24 -1.71
N THR A 230 63.05 -12.43 -0.76
CA THR A 230 62.05 -12.89 0.21
C THR A 230 60.66 -12.83 -0.42
N LEU A 231 60.08 -14.00 -0.66
CA LEU A 231 58.74 -14.17 -1.19
C LEU A 231 57.80 -14.63 -0.08
N TYR A 232 56.49 -14.43 -0.28
CA TYR A 232 55.46 -14.84 0.67
C TYR A 232 54.52 -15.85 0.02
N ARG A 233 54.30 -16.98 0.70
CA ARG A 233 53.29 -17.97 0.30
C ARG A 233 52.16 -18.01 1.33
N GLN A 234 50.94 -18.27 0.88
CA GLN A 234 49.80 -18.50 1.76
C GLN A 234 49.82 -19.95 2.25
N VAL A 235 49.95 -20.15 3.55
CA VAL A 235 49.89 -21.48 4.17
C VAL A 235 48.57 -21.61 4.91
N PRO A 236 47.76 -22.65 4.61
CA PRO A 236 46.50 -22.87 5.30
C PRO A 236 46.76 -23.34 6.73
N TYR A 237 45.96 -22.89 7.69
CA TYR A 237 45.94 -23.40 9.04
C TYR A 237 44.50 -23.50 9.56
N ALA A 238 44.26 -24.43 10.48
CA ALA A 238 42.97 -24.58 11.14
C ALA A 238 42.69 -23.33 11.98
N CYS A 239 41.58 -22.67 11.72
CA CYS A 239 41.12 -21.53 12.49
C CYS A 239 39.64 -21.68 12.81
N LYS A 240 39.16 -20.82 13.70
CA LYS A 240 37.75 -20.70 14.01
C LYS A 240 37.23 -19.41 13.42
N LYS A 241 36.08 -19.48 12.74
CA LYS A 241 35.41 -18.32 12.17
C LYS A 241 34.01 -18.22 12.76
N ASP A 242 33.66 -17.02 13.19
CA ASP A 242 32.31 -16.71 13.62
C ASP A 242 31.41 -16.51 12.40
N VAL A 243 30.35 -17.30 12.31
CA VAL A 243 29.33 -17.20 11.26
C VAL A 243 27.98 -16.84 11.88
N GLN A 244 27.21 -16.00 11.21
CA GLN A 244 25.85 -15.66 11.62
C GLN A 244 24.89 -16.72 11.07
N VAL A 245 24.27 -17.49 11.96
CA VAL A 245 23.29 -18.51 11.61
C VAL A 245 21.89 -17.95 11.89
N PRO A 246 21.03 -17.80 10.87
CA PRO A 246 19.65 -17.36 11.07
C PRO A 246 18.84 -18.43 11.80
N TYR A 247 17.98 -18.01 12.72
CA TYR A 247 16.98 -18.85 13.36
C TYR A 247 15.67 -18.09 13.52
N GLU A 248 14.53 -18.79 13.40
CA GLU A 248 13.21 -18.18 13.59
C GLU A 248 12.82 -18.19 15.06
N VAL A 249 12.33 -17.05 15.55
CA VAL A 249 11.72 -16.92 16.87
C VAL A 249 10.27 -16.53 16.71
N THR A 250 9.37 -17.28 17.36
CA THR A 250 7.97 -16.88 17.48
C THR A 250 7.86 -15.75 18.49
N LEU A 251 7.51 -14.56 18.02
CA LEU A 251 7.27 -13.40 18.87
C LEU A 251 5.88 -13.42 19.48
N LYS A 252 4.89 -13.90 18.71
CA LYS A 252 3.51 -13.94 19.15
C LYS A 252 2.74 -15.06 18.45
N THR A 253 1.90 -15.74 19.20
CA THR A 253 0.95 -16.73 18.72
C THR A 253 -0.44 -16.10 18.70
N HIS A 254 -1.13 -16.21 17.59
CA HIS A 254 -2.51 -15.77 17.42
C HIS A 254 -3.39 -17.00 17.34
N GLN A 255 -4.35 -17.14 18.26
CA GLN A 255 -5.33 -18.21 18.28
C GLN A 255 -6.72 -17.60 18.15
N ALA A 256 -7.44 -17.95 17.10
CA ALA A 256 -8.77 -17.45 16.82
C ALA A 256 -9.80 -18.57 16.89
N ASN A 257 -10.77 -18.44 17.80
CA ASN A 257 -11.99 -19.23 17.78
C ASN A 257 -13.03 -18.47 16.96
N VAL A 258 -13.39 -19.03 15.81
CA VAL A 258 -14.26 -18.39 14.82
C VAL A 258 -15.59 -19.14 14.75
N GLN A 259 -16.69 -18.39 14.89
CA GLN A 259 -18.04 -18.86 14.65
C GLN A 259 -18.64 -18.08 13.48
N VAL A 260 -19.15 -18.79 12.47
CA VAL A 260 -19.89 -18.23 11.35
C VAL A 260 -21.34 -18.65 11.47
N LEU A 261 -22.25 -17.69 11.63
CA LEU A 261 -23.69 -17.88 11.73
C LEU A 261 -24.33 -17.51 10.40
N PHE A 262 -25.06 -18.43 9.79
CA PHE A 262 -25.72 -18.21 8.50
C PHE A 262 -27.22 -17.96 8.70
N ASP A 263 -27.71 -16.87 8.09
CA ASP A 263 -29.14 -16.54 8.00
C ASP A 263 -29.56 -16.48 6.53
N ALA A 264 -30.02 -17.62 5.99
CA ALA A 264 -30.46 -17.73 4.61
C ALA A 264 -31.93 -17.33 4.43
N LYS A 265 -32.17 -16.32 3.58
CA LYS A 265 -33.49 -15.80 3.20
C LYS A 265 -33.92 -16.31 1.81
N GLY A 266 -33.71 -17.59 1.54
CA GLY A 266 -34.08 -18.23 0.28
C GLY A 266 -33.69 -19.69 0.22
N ALA A 267 -34.26 -20.43 -0.73
CA ALA A 267 -33.85 -21.80 -1.04
C ALA A 267 -32.71 -21.82 -2.06
N ASP A 268 -31.95 -22.91 -2.09
CA ASP A 268 -30.92 -23.20 -3.11
C ASP A 268 -29.83 -22.11 -3.24
N LEU A 269 -29.47 -21.48 -2.13
CA LEU A 269 -28.38 -20.53 -2.08
C LEU A 269 -27.05 -21.29 -1.92
N ALA A 270 -26.15 -21.14 -2.87
CA ALA A 270 -24.80 -21.70 -2.81
C ALA A 270 -23.77 -20.57 -2.71
N SER A 271 -22.86 -20.64 -1.74
CA SER A 271 -21.79 -19.65 -1.58
C SER A 271 -20.57 -20.28 -0.91
N GLN A 272 -19.40 -19.71 -1.17
CA GLN A 272 -18.13 -20.15 -0.57
C GLN A 272 -17.50 -18.96 0.14
N TYR A 273 -16.98 -19.21 1.34
CA TYR A 273 -16.32 -18.21 2.16
C TYR A 273 -14.94 -18.72 2.57
N THR A 274 -13.96 -17.83 2.67
CA THR A 274 -12.65 -18.12 3.22
C THR A 274 -12.38 -17.15 4.35
N VAL A 275 -12.12 -17.68 5.55
CA VAL A 275 -11.69 -16.88 6.70
C VAL A 275 -10.19 -17.04 6.87
N ASN A 276 -9.46 -15.94 6.89
CA ASN A 276 -8.01 -15.90 7.03
C ASN A 276 -7.64 -15.23 8.36
N LEU A 277 -6.66 -15.79 9.06
CA LEU A 277 -5.97 -15.19 10.19
C LEU A 277 -4.59 -14.71 9.74
N SER A 278 -4.34 -13.41 9.77
CA SER A 278 -3.04 -12.85 9.40
C SER A 278 -1.98 -13.03 10.49
N THR A 279 -0.71 -12.85 10.13
CA THR A 279 0.41 -12.87 11.09
C THR A 279 0.39 -11.73 12.10
N LYS A 280 -0.47 -10.72 11.90
CA LYS A 280 -0.69 -9.62 12.85
C LYS A 280 -1.83 -9.91 13.84
N GLY A 281 -2.57 -11.01 13.63
CA GLY A 281 -3.77 -11.33 14.40
C GLY A 281 -5.05 -10.68 13.88
N ASP A 282 -5.03 -10.09 12.68
CA ASP A 282 -6.24 -9.59 12.02
C ASP A 282 -6.97 -10.76 11.36
N LEU A 283 -8.30 -10.80 11.50
CA LEU A 283 -9.17 -11.76 10.81
C LEU A 283 -9.86 -11.08 9.63
N GLU A 284 -9.91 -11.79 8.50
CA GLU A 284 -10.62 -11.37 7.29
C GLU A 284 -11.52 -12.50 6.79
N ILE A 285 -12.75 -12.18 6.41
CA ILE A 285 -13.65 -13.10 5.72
C ILE A 285 -13.86 -12.61 4.28
N LEU A 286 -13.56 -13.49 3.33
CA LEU A 286 -13.69 -13.26 1.90
C LEU A 286 -14.76 -14.18 1.35
N GLY A 287 -15.73 -13.63 0.64
CA GLY A 287 -16.65 -14.44 -0.16
C GLY A 287 -16.05 -14.72 -1.53
N LYS A 288 -16.23 -15.95 -2.02
CA LYS A 288 -15.90 -16.35 -3.39
C LYS A 288 -17.18 -16.65 -4.17
N GLU A 289 -17.33 -15.97 -5.31
CA GLU A 289 -18.48 -16.17 -6.19
C GLU A 289 -18.40 -17.57 -6.81
N ILE A 290 -19.48 -18.34 -6.66
CA ILE A 290 -19.65 -19.63 -7.32
C ILE A 290 -20.42 -19.37 -8.61
N ALA A 291 -19.91 -19.88 -9.74
CA ALA A 291 -20.58 -19.74 -11.03
C ALA A 291 -22.03 -20.26 -10.95
N GLY A 292 -22.99 -19.43 -11.39
CA GLY A 292 -24.42 -19.76 -11.32
C GLY A 292 -25.07 -19.54 -9.95
N SER A 293 -24.31 -19.09 -8.94
CA SER A 293 -24.89 -18.74 -7.65
C SER A 293 -25.89 -17.59 -7.79
N LYS A 294 -27.04 -17.77 -7.14
CA LYS A 294 -28.06 -16.75 -6.95
C LYS A 294 -27.92 -16.07 -5.59
N ALA A 295 -26.84 -16.27 -4.85
CA ALA A 295 -26.72 -15.73 -3.49
C ALA A 295 -26.08 -14.33 -3.50
N VAL A 296 -26.60 -13.46 -2.65
CA VAL A 296 -25.98 -12.19 -2.25
C VAL A 296 -25.78 -12.26 -0.76
N ALA A 297 -24.55 -12.04 -0.31
CA ALA A 297 -24.15 -12.24 1.06
C ALA A 297 -23.73 -10.93 1.71
N PHE A 298 -24.25 -10.67 2.91
CA PHE A 298 -23.84 -9.57 3.78
C PHE A 298 -23.23 -10.15 5.04
N VAL A 299 -22.22 -9.49 5.62
CA VAL A 299 -21.58 -9.92 6.85
C VAL A 299 -21.54 -8.82 7.90
N LYS A 300 -21.94 -9.18 9.11
CA LYS A 300 -21.68 -8.39 10.31
C LYS A 300 -20.65 -9.11 11.17
N ARG A 301 -19.64 -8.38 11.62
CA ARG A 301 -18.49 -8.93 12.33
C ARG A 301 -18.52 -8.45 13.77
N ASP A 302 -18.34 -9.36 14.72
CA ASP A 302 -18.10 -9.07 16.13
C ASP A 302 -16.81 -9.79 16.53
N VAL A 303 -15.73 -9.03 16.72
CA VAL A 303 -14.39 -9.57 16.98
C VAL A 303 -13.89 -9.01 18.29
N LYS A 304 -13.59 -9.90 19.23
CA LYS A 304 -12.97 -9.59 20.53
C LYS A 304 -11.57 -10.15 20.55
N ASN A 305 -10.61 -9.33 20.96
CA ASN A 305 -9.20 -9.66 21.00
C ASN A 305 -8.70 -9.45 22.43
N GLU A 306 -8.09 -10.49 22.99
CA GLU A 306 -7.46 -10.51 24.31
C GLU A 306 -5.98 -10.87 24.14
N ALA A 307 -5.12 -9.84 24.24
CA ALA A 307 -3.67 -10.01 24.15
C ALA A 307 -3.05 -10.22 25.54
N GLN A 308 -2.35 -11.33 25.74
CA GLN A 308 -1.61 -11.64 26.96
C GLN A 308 -0.20 -12.13 26.61
N ALA A 309 0.81 -11.30 26.90
CA ALA A 309 2.22 -11.58 26.59
C ALA A 309 2.41 -12.08 25.14
N ASP A 310 2.76 -13.35 24.99
CA ASP A 310 3.09 -13.99 23.72
C ASP A 310 1.86 -14.63 23.04
N LEU A 311 0.68 -14.59 23.67
CA LEU A 311 -0.56 -15.13 23.11
C LEU A 311 -1.56 -14.00 22.82
N ASN A 312 -2.19 -14.05 21.66
CA ASN A 312 -3.36 -13.26 21.32
C ASN A 312 -4.54 -14.21 21.09
N SER A 313 -5.50 -14.22 22.01
CA SER A 313 -6.74 -14.97 21.89
C SER A 313 -7.81 -14.12 21.23
N ILE A 314 -8.37 -14.61 20.12
CA ILE A 314 -9.36 -13.90 19.32
C ILE A 314 -10.65 -14.72 19.34
N LYS A 315 -11.77 -14.10 19.71
CA LYS A 315 -13.11 -14.67 19.57
C LYS A 315 -13.85 -13.87 18.52
N ALA A 316 -14.21 -14.52 17.42
CA ALA A 316 -14.87 -13.86 16.29
C ALA A 316 -16.20 -14.51 15.96
N VAL A 317 -17.24 -13.70 15.83
CA VAL A 317 -18.56 -14.10 15.37
C VAL A 317 -18.89 -13.35 14.08
N TYR A 318 -19.02 -14.09 12.98
CA TYR A 318 -19.46 -13.59 11.70
C TYR A 318 -20.93 -13.94 11.48
N LYS A 319 -21.81 -12.95 11.37
CA LYS A 319 -23.22 -13.15 11.00
C LYS A 319 -23.38 -12.89 9.52
N VAL A 320 -23.55 -13.96 8.74
CA VAL A 320 -23.69 -13.92 7.29
C VAL A 320 -25.15 -14.03 6.91
N ALA A 321 -25.73 -12.97 6.37
CA ALA A 321 -27.09 -12.97 5.84
C ALA A 321 -27.05 -13.22 4.32
N LEU A 322 -27.73 -14.27 3.86
CA LEU A 322 -27.80 -14.62 2.44
C LEU A 322 -29.19 -14.32 1.89
N TYR A 323 -29.23 -13.71 0.71
CA TYR A 323 -30.46 -13.40 0.00
C TYR A 323 -30.39 -13.94 -1.42
N ASN A 324 -31.55 -14.18 -2.02
CA ASN A 324 -31.61 -14.46 -3.44
C ASN A 324 -31.35 -13.16 -4.23
N LYS A 325 -30.47 -13.26 -5.22
CA LYS A 325 -30.10 -12.18 -6.13
C LYS A 325 -31.31 -11.71 -6.91
N ALA A 326 -32.20 -12.59 -7.37
CA ALA A 326 -33.41 -12.16 -8.06
C ALA A 326 -34.32 -11.33 -7.15
N ASP A 327 -34.41 -11.69 -5.86
CA ASP A 327 -35.26 -10.97 -4.90
C ASP A 327 -34.69 -9.59 -4.55
N LEU A 328 -33.35 -9.44 -4.53
CA LEU A 328 -32.71 -8.16 -4.28
C LEU A 328 -32.52 -7.29 -5.53
N PHE A 329 -32.36 -7.90 -6.71
CA PHE A 329 -31.89 -7.23 -7.94
C PHE A 329 -32.89 -7.26 -9.09
N SER A 330 -34.07 -7.85 -8.92
CA SER A 330 -35.14 -7.77 -9.93
C SER A 330 -35.47 -6.32 -10.34
N VAL A 331 -35.22 -5.37 -9.43
CA VAL A 331 -35.26 -3.92 -9.61
C VAL A 331 -34.27 -3.38 -10.64
N ASN A 332 -33.05 -3.93 -10.68
CA ASN A 332 -31.93 -3.35 -11.42
C ASN A 332 -31.88 -3.79 -12.89
N GLU A 333 -32.37 -4.99 -13.23
CA GLU A 333 -32.21 -5.55 -14.58
C GLU A 333 -33.12 -4.88 -15.62
N LYS A 334 -34.34 -4.49 -15.22
CA LYS A 334 -35.35 -3.91 -16.12
C LYS A 334 -35.69 -2.45 -15.80
N GLY A 335 -35.11 -1.89 -14.75
CA GLY A 335 -35.24 -0.46 -14.45
C GLY A 335 -36.59 -0.04 -13.90
N ILE A 336 -36.77 1.29 -13.87
CA ILE A 336 -38.02 1.98 -13.59
C ILE A 336 -38.73 2.27 -14.92
N SER A 337 -40.02 1.96 -15.01
CA SER A 337 -40.86 2.16 -16.19
C SER A 337 -42.22 2.76 -15.85
N ASN A 338 -43.04 3.03 -16.89
CA ASN A 338 -44.42 3.52 -16.76
C ASN A 338 -44.56 4.72 -15.83
N VAL A 339 -43.67 5.71 -16.00
CA VAL A 339 -43.71 6.93 -15.20
C VAL A 339 -44.87 7.79 -15.66
N ASP A 340 -45.83 7.97 -14.77
CA ASP A 340 -47.04 8.76 -14.96
C ASP A 340 -47.02 9.94 -13.98
N LEU A 341 -47.02 11.15 -14.53
CA LEU A 341 -46.96 12.40 -13.78
C LEU A 341 -48.34 13.07 -13.84
N GLY A 342 -49.05 13.10 -12.73
CA GLY A 342 -50.25 13.92 -12.59
C GLY A 342 -49.94 15.30 -12.02
N LYS A 343 -50.93 16.21 -12.03
CA LYS A 343 -50.81 17.55 -11.39
C LYS A 343 -50.31 17.55 -9.94
N ARG A 344 -50.59 16.49 -9.19
CA ARG A 344 -50.34 16.37 -7.73
C ARG A 344 -49.80 15.01 -7.30
N SER A 345 -49.55 14.11 -8.25
CA SER A 345 -49.14 12.75 -7.98
C SER A 345 -48.09 12.32 -8.97
N LEU A 346 -47.19 11.43 -8.55
CA LEU A 346 -46.26 10.76 -9.43
C LEU A 346 -46.40 9.27 -9.16
N SER A 347 -46.61 8.48 -10.20
CA SER A 347 -46.60 7.02 -10.10
C SER A 347 -45.67 6.41 -11.12
N PHE A 348 -45.06 5.29 -10.78
CA PHE A 348 -44.21 4.54 -11.69
C PHE A 348 -44.16 3.08 -11.27
N VAL A 349 -43.57 2.26 -12.13
CA VAL A 349 -43.41 0.83 -11.92
C VAL A 349 -41.93 0.49 -11.79
N VAL A 350 -41.61 -0.28 -10.76
CA VAL A 350 -40.30 -0.89 -10.57
C VAL A 350 -40.45 -2.37 -10.86
N ASN A 351 -39.57 -2.94 -11.68
CA ASN A 351 -39.62 -4.37 -11.92
C ASN A 351 -39.22 -5.15 -10.67
N GLY A 352 -39.96 -6.21 -10.34
CA GLY A 352 -39.72 -7.01 -9.16
C GLY A 352 -40.19 -6.40 -7.85
N LYS A 353 -39.82 -7.08 -6.76
CA LYS A 353 -40.14 -6.70 -5.39
C LYS A 353 -38.94 -5.99 -4.78
N PHE A 354 -39.17 -4.93 -4.01
CA PHE A 354 -38.13 -4.33 -3.18
C PHE A 354 -38.62 -4.07 -1.77
N ASP A 355 -37.69 -4.01 -0.81
CA ASP A 355 -38.02 -3.68 0.57
C ASP A 355 -38.17 -2.18 0.73
N GLN A 356 -39.43 -1.71 0.81
CA GLN A 356 -39.74 -0.30 0.99
C GLN A 356 -39.04 0.28 2.23
N ALA A 357 -38.99 -0.46 3.35
CA ALA A 357 -38.43 0.03 4.61
C ALA A 357 -36.92 0.33 4.51
N ARG A 358 -36.25 -0.27 3.54
CA ARG A 358 -34.81 -0.16 3.27
C ARG A 358 -34.49 0.71 2.06
N SER A 359 -35.48 1.44 1.54
CA SER A 359 -35.31 2.16 0.27
C SER A 359 -35.45 3.67 0.44
N THR A 360 -34.62 4.39 -0.30
CA THR A 360 -34.69 5.84 -0.44
C THR A 360 -34.89 6.17 -1.90
N LEU A 361 -35.73 7.16 -2.18
CA LEU A 361 -36.07 7.52 -3.55
C LEU A 361 -35.77 9.00 -3.77
N GLN A 362 -34.80 9.29 -4.62
CA GLN A 362 -34.58 10.65 -5.10
C GLN A 362 -35.53 10.92 -6.27
N VAL A 363 -36.33 11.97 -6.15
CA VAL A 363 -37.24 12.44 -7.19
C VAL A 363 -36.80 13.83 -7.59
N LYS A 364 -36.58 14.04 -8.88
CA LYS A 364 -36.32 15.35 -9.48
C LYS A 364 -37.25 15.57 -10.66
N ILE A 365 -37.98 16.67 -10.65
CA ILE A 365 -38.90 17.09 -11.71
C ILE A 365 -38.41 18.45 -12.20
N ALA A 366 -37.97 18.49 -13.46
CA ALA A 366 -37.47 19.69 -14.11
C ALA A 366 -38.30 20.02 -15.35
N LYS A 367 -38.26 21.28 -15.76
CA LYS A 367 -38.88 21.76 -16.98
C LYS A 367 -37.84 22.55 -17.76
N LYS A 368 -37.35 21.98 -18.86
CA LYS A 368 -36.08 22.41 -19.46
C LYS A 368 -35.00 22.35 -18.36
N ASP A 369 -34.32 23.46 -18.09
CA ASP A 369 -33.25 23.54 -17.07
C ASP A 369 -33.74 24.01 -15.69
N ASP A 370 -35.04 24.31 -15.54
CA ASP A 370 -35.61 24.83 -14.30
C ASP A 370 -36.19 23.71 -13.43
N VAL A 371 -35.56 23.46 -12.28
CA VAL A 371 -35.94 22.40 -11.34
C VAL A 371 -37.17 22.86 -10.54
N LYS A 372 -38.30 22.18 -10.74
CA LYS A 372 -39.56 22.50 -10.06
C LYS A 372 -39.73 21.79 -8.74
N PHE A 373 -39.15 20.59 -8.63
CA PHE A 373 -39.21 19.79 -7.42
C PHE A 373 -37.99 18.88 -7.37
N GLU A 374 -37.28 18.86 -6.25
CA GLU A 374 -36.20 17.90 -6.01
C GLU A 374 -36.21 17.50 -4.53
N LYS A 375 -36.34 16.20 -4.25
CA LYS A 375 -36.41 15.69 -2.88
C LYS A 375 -35.96 14.24 -2.80
N THR A 376 -35.25 13.91 -1.73
CA THR A 376 -34.98 12.52 -1.34
C THR A 376 -36.05 12.06 -0.36
N LEU A 377 -36.83 11.07 -0.76
CA LEU A 377 -37.96 10.53 -0.03
C LEU A 377 -37.54 9.36 0.86
N LYS A 378 -38.00 9.39 2.11
CA LYS A 378 -37.91 8.29 3.07
C LYS A 378 -38.96 7.21 2.75
N PRO A 379 -38.80 5.96 3.24
CA PRO A 379 -39.76 4.87 3.06
C PRO A 379 -41.22 5.27 3.30
N SER A 380 -41.50 6.05 4.34
CA SER A 380 -42.86 6.46 4.72
C SER A 380 -43.51 7.50 3.80
N GLN A 381 -42.76 8.08 2.86
CA GLN A 381 -43.20 9.20 2.00
C GLN A 381 -43.68 8.79 0.62
N PHE A 382 -43.67 7.49 0.33
CA PHE A 382 -44.26 6.90 -0.86
C PHE A 382 -44.99 5.62 -0.48
N LYS A 383 -45.87 5.14 -1.36
CA LYS A 383 -46.59 3.89 -1.15
C LYS A 383 -46.15 2.89 -2.21
N THR A 384 -46.08 1.62 -1.83
CA THR A 384 -45.74 0.55 -2.75
C THR A 384 -46.84 -0.50 -2.79
N LYS A 385 -47.09 -1.07 -3.96
CA LYS A 385 -47.98 -2.23 -4.14
C LYS A 385 -47.34 -3.22 -5.10
N PHE A 386 -46.97 -4.39 -4.58
CA PHE A 386 -46.43 -5.49 -5.38
C PHE A 386 -47.55 -6.38 -5.91
N ASP A 387 -47.54 -6.68 -7.20
CA ASP A 387 -48.58 -7.49 -7.87
C ASP A 387 -48.15 -8.91 -8.20
N GLY A 388 -46.94 -9.31 -7.80
CA GLY A 388 -46.34 -10.60 -8.10
C GLY A 388 -45.20 -10.53 -9.13
N ALA A 389 -45.17 -9.49 -9.97
CA ALA A 389 -44.12 -9.29 -10.98
C ALA A 389 -43.46 -7.92 -10.86
N VAL A 390 -44.22 -6.88 -10.54
CA VAL A 390 -43.74 -5.51 -10.44
C VAL A 390 -44.25 -4.83 -9.18
N THR A 391 -43.52 -3.81 -8.73
CA THR A 391 -43.92 -2.94 -7.63
C THR A 391 -44.35 -1.59 -8.19
N ARG A 392 -45.64 -1.27 -8.07
CA ARG A 392 -46.14 0.08 -8.34
C ARG A 392 -45.74 0.98 -7.18
N VAL A 393 -45.18 2.14 -7.49
CA VAL A 393 -44.80 3.17 -6.53
C VAL A 393 -45.67 4.39 -6.77
N ASP A 394 -46.36 4.85 -5.73
CA ASP A 394 -47.23 6.03 -5.79
C ASP A 394 -46.74 7.09 -4.80
N ILE A 395 -46.65 8.34 -5.27
CA ILE A 395 -46.11 9.49 -4.53
C ILE A 395 -47.13 10.62 -4.58
N ASP A 396 -47.50 11.13 -3.40
CA ASP A 396 -48.33 12.32 -3.25
C ASP A 396 -47.44 13.57 -3.23
N LEU A 397 -47.31 14.23 -4.38
CA LEU A 397 -46.46 15.41 -4.54
C LEU A 397 -46.99 16.62 -3.75
N GLU A 398 -48.31 16.74 -3.60
CA GLU A 398 -48.94 17.83 -2.84
C GLU A 398 -48.57 17.75 -1.36
N SER A 399 -48.67 16.55 -0.76
CA SER A 399 -48.26 16.31 0.63
C SER A 399 -46.77 16.58 0.89
N LEU A 400 -45.95 16.50 -0.16
CA LEU A 400 -44.50 16.72 -0.10
C LEU A 400 -44.10 18.18 -0.37
N GLY A 401 -45.06 19.05 -0.65
CA GLY A 401 -44.87 20.49 -0.91
C GLY A 401 -44.45 20.82 -2.34
N ALA A 402 -44.71 19.93 -3.30
CA ALA A 402 -44.42 20.23 -4.70
C ALA A 402 -45.37 21.31 -5.24
N PRO A 403 -44.89 22.22 -6.11
CA PRO A 403 -45.77 23.17 -6.79
C PRO A 403 -46.73 22.41 -7.72
N LYS A 404 -47.91 22.98 -8.00
CA LYS A 404 -48.83 22.41 -9.01
C LYS A 404 -48.13 22.37 -10.36
N LEU A 405 -48.00 21.17 -10.94
CA LEU A 405 -47.20 20.94 -12.15
C LEU A 405 -47.94 21.22 -13.47
N GLY A 406 -49.02 22.01 -13.45
CA GLY A 406 -49.87 22.27 -14.62
C GLY A 406 -50.40 23.71 -14.72
N GLY A 407 -50.67 24.13 -15.96
CA GLY A 407 -51.31 25.40 -16.36
C GLY A 407 -51.98 25.24 -17.73
N LEU A 408 -52.59 26.29 -18.29
CA LEU A 408 -53.45 26.25 -19.51
C LEU A 408 -52.80 25.62 -20.78
N PHE A 409 -51.52 25.29 -20.75
CA PHE A 409 -50.79 24.61 -21.83
C PHE A 409 -50.05 23.40 -21.26
N THR A 410 -50.40 22.19 -21.73
CA THR A 410 -49.66 20.95 -21.44
C THR A 410 -48.21 21.13 -21.89
N LYS A 411 -47.28 21.05 -20.96
CA LYS A 411 -45.85 21.15 -21.23
C LYS A 411 -45.16 19.95 -20.61
N LYS A 412 -44.29 19.32 -21.39
CA LYS A 412 -43.46 18.19 -20.97
C LYS A 412 -42.54 18.58 -19.80
N HIS A 413 -42.41 17.69 -18.83
CA HIS A 413 -41.46 17.76 -17.73
C HIS A 413 -40.48 16.60 -17.82
N GLN A 414 -39.24 16.83 -17.43
CA GLN A 414 -38.25 15.77 -17.25
C GLN A 414 -38.35 15.26 -15.81
N VAL A 415 -38.68 13.98 -15.65
CA VAL A 415 -38.74 13.30 -14.36
C VAL A 415 -37.55 12.38 -14.26
N THR A 416 -36.68 12.64 -13.28
CA THR A 416 -35.55 11.80 -12.91
C THR A 416 -35.83 11.12 -11.58
N LEU A 417 -35.73 9.80 -11.58
CA LEU A 417 -35.95 8.94 -10.42
C LEU A 417 -34.67 8.18 -10.14
N LYS A 418 -34.24 8.13 -8.88
CA LYS A 418 -33.14 7.26 -8.42
C LYS A 418 -33.56 6.55 -7.13
N LEU A 419 -33.85 5.27 -7.22
CA LEU A 419 -34.18 4.40 -6.08
C LEU A 419 -32.89 3.77 -5.59
N LYS A 420 -32.53 4.00 -4.33
CA LYS A 420 -31.35 3.42 -3.67
C LYS A 420 -31.80 2.55 -2.50
N MET A 421 -31.27 1.33 -2.42
CA MET A 421 -31.51 0.40 -1.32
C MET A 421 -30.36 0.43 -0.32
N ASP A 422 -30.68 0.46 0.97
CA ASP A 422 -29.76 0.53 2.09
C ASP A 422 -29.85 -0.75 2.93
N TYR A 423 -28.77 -1.53 2.90
CA TYR A 423 -28.61 -2.76 3.67
C TYR A 423 -27.47 -2.64 4.70
N SER A 424 -27.05 -1.41 5.03
CA SER A 424 -25.92 -1.16 5.94
C SER A 424 -26.12 -1.70 7.36
N ASP A 425 -27.37 -1.83 7.82
CA ASP A 425 -27.73 -2.45 9.12
C ASP A 425 -27.55 -3.98 9.13
N VAL A 426 -27.63 -4.62 7.96
CA VAL A 426 -27.42 -6.07 7.81
C VAL A 426 -25.93 -6.40 7.89
N GLY A 427 -25.09 -5.59 7.26
CA GLY A 427 -23.64 -5.73 7.30
C GLY A 427 -22.96 -5.29 6.00
N ASP A 428 -21.66 -5.52 5.93
CA ASP A 428 -20.85 -5.26 4.73
C ASP A 428 -21.18 -6.29 3.65
N VAL A 429 -21.20 -5.88 2.38
CA VAL A 429 -21.39 -6.80 1.26
C VAL A 429 -20.16 -7.71 1.11
N LEU A 430 -20.36 -9.03 1.15
CA LEU A 430 -19.34 -10.04 0.83
C LEU A 430 -19.38 -10.48 -0.62
N LEU A 431 -20.58 -10.74 -1.16
CA LEU A 431 -20.77 -11.28 -2.51
C LEU A 431 -22.05 -10.78 -3.18
N PRO A 432 -22.01 -10.52 -4.50
CA PRO A 432 -20.81 -10.16 -5.25
C PRO A 432 -20.26 -8.81 -4.73
N LYS A 433 -19.05 -8.39 -5.15
CA LYS A 433 -18.61 -7.00 -4.91
C LYS A 433 -19.52 -6.07 -5.71
N LEU A 434 -20.58 -5.61 -5.06
CA LEU A 434 -21.64 -4.84 -5.69
C LEU A 434 -21.23 -3.37 -5.80
N GLY A 435 -21.57 -2.76 -6.94
CA GLY A 435 -21.70 -1.30 -7.01
C GLY A 435 -22.87 -0.82 -6.14
N GLU A 436 -23.13 0.49 -6.09
CA GLU A 436 -24.30 1.01 -5.36
C GLU A 436 -25.58 0.27 -5.80
N LEU A 437 -26.35 -0.24 -4.84
CA LEU A 437 -27.68 -0.81 -5.07
C LEU A 437 -28.68 0.28 -5.41
N ALA A 438 -28.54 0.83 -6.61
CA ALA A 438 -29.36 1.91 -7.10
C ALA A 438 -29.81 1.66 -8.54
N VAL A 439 -31.08 1.96 -8.80
CA VAL A 439 -31.64 2.03 -10.14
C VAL A 439 -32.11 3.46 -10.38
N GLY A 440 -31.93 3.96 -11.59
CA GLY A 440 -32.45 5.27 -11.95
C GLY A 440 -32.96 5.33 -13.37
N THR A 441 -33.89 6.23 -13.62
CA THR A 441 -34.39 6.56 -14.95
C THR A 441 -34.61 8.05 -15.07
N SER A 442 -34.52 8.56 -16.29
CA SER A 442 -34.93 9.93 -16.62
C SER A 442 -35.82 9.87 -17.85
N VAL A 443 -37.04 10.38 -17.73
CA VAL A 443 -38.05 10.32 -18.80
C VAL A 443 -38.77 11.65 -18.93
N GLU A 444 -39.25 11.95 -20.14
CA GLU A 444 -40.19 13.05 -20.35
C GLU A 444 -41.61 12.57 -20.10
N ALA A 445 -42.36 13.30 -19.26
CA ALA A 445 -43.76 13.03 -18.96
C ALA A 445 -44.59 14.32 -19.07
N GLU A 446 -45.82 14.20 -19.55
CA GLU A 446 -46.80 15.28 -19.55
C GLU A 446 -47.61 15.22 -18.26
N ALA A 447 -47.89 16.40 -17.68
CA ALA A 447 -48.63 16.48 -16.42
C ALA A 447 -50.13 16.57 -16.71
N ASP A 448 -50.86 15.46 -16.55
CA ASP A 448 -52.30 15.36 -16.85
C ASP A 448 -53.21 16.06 -15.81
#